data_AF-A0A522DNY1-F1
#
_entry.id   AF-A0A522DNY1-F1
#
_cell.length_a   1.000
_cell.length_b   1.000
_cell.length_c   1.000
_cell.angle_alpha   90.00
_cell.angle_beta   90.00
_cell.angle_gamma   90.00
#
_symmetry.space_group_name_H-M   'P 1'
#
loop_
_entity.id
_entity.type
_entity.pdbx_description
1 polymer ?
#
loop_
_entity_poly.entity_id
_entity_poly.type
_entity_poly.pdbx_seq_one_letter_code
_entity_poly.pdbx_strand_id
1 'polypeptide(L)'
;MKRTCTAWFNKNNAIAVKRMFPAALLTLLCLIAGPLQAETPPGKTLIVGSEQDYPPFALGATDETAGGFTVELWKAVAAESGLDYRISVKPFHQLLQDFKDGNIDVLINLAQSDERRRFADFTVPTVIAHGAIFVRKEESGILSEADLAGKSIIVLKADKAHDYALSKGWQKQLVPVNTSAEGFELLAAGRHDAMLLSKLVGLQTLDQLKLPNIEVSDAKAGFSQKFSFAVSKGNADLLAKINEGLALSKSGGVYDSLYEKWFGIYEEKEASLSDIIITIILILLILIGIDSFTYYRRLRERKEAAKKLEDSHNLLKTIIDATPMRIFWKDRESRYLGCNTLFAQDAGAAHPDDLLGKDDYQLAWKAHAARNHADDQEIIASGKAKISYDAPQTALDGRQTWLRTSKVP
;
A
#
# COMPACT_ATOMS: atom_id res chain seq x y z
N MET A 1 82.81 -1.64 36.48
CA MET A 1 83.53 -1.61 37.78
C MET A 1 83.19 -0.31 38.49
N LYS A 2 82.68 -0.44 39.72
CA LYS A 2 82.28 0.53 40.77
C LYS A 2 82.38 2.08 40.56
N ARG A 3 81.24 2.70 40.90
CA ARG A 3 81.02 3.84 41.85
C ARG A 3 81.37 5.28 41.45
N THR A 4 80.30 6.06 41.26
CA THR A 4 79.93 7.32 41.98
C THR A 4 80.99 8.07 42.78
N CYS A 5 81.09 9.38 42.55
CA CYS A 5 81.14 10.36 43.64
C CYS A 5 80.75 11.78 43.19
N THR A 6 80.36 12.56 44.19
CA THR A 6 79.46 13.72 44.27
C THR A 6 80.12 15.11 44.19
N ALA A 7 79.22 16.11 44.11
CA ALA A 7 79.28 17.47 44.70
C ALA A 7 79.74 18.62 43.78
N TRP A 8 78.87 19.60 43.43
CA TRP A 8 78.38 20.78 44.19
C TRP A 8 79.35 21.98 44.07
N PHE A 9 79.03 23.03 43.30
CA PHE A 9 78.40 24.27 43.81
C PHE A 9 78.44 25.46 42.81
N ASN A 10 77.25 26.05 42.64
CA ASN A 10 76.82 27.44 42.37
C ASN A 10 77.69 28.46 41.59
N LYS A 11 77.06 29.15 40.60
CA LYS A 11 77.58 30.33 39.90
C LYS A 11 76.59 31.50 39.94
N ASN A 12 77.12 32.67 40.32
CA ASN A 12 76.51 34.00 40.31
C ASN A 12 76.38 34.59 38.89
N ASN A 13 75.25 35.30 38.66
CA ASN A 13 75.09 36.67 38.13
C ASN A 13 76.28 37.32 37.37
N ALA A 14 76.15 38.12 36.30
CA ALA A 14 75.02 38.80 35.67
C ALA A 14 75.52 39.56 34.41
N ILE A 15 74.62 39.79 33.43
CA ILE A 15 74.46 40.99 32.54
C ILE A 15 75.66 41.38 31.65
N ALA A 16 75.59 41.70 30.35
CA ALA A 16 74.58 41.84 29.30
C ALA A 16 75.35 41.90 27.94
N VAL A 17 74.64 41.92 26.80
CA VAL A 17 74.81 42.89 25.69
C VAL A 17 73.95 42.46 24.49
N LYS A 18 73.28 43.46 23.91
CA LYS A 18 72.32 43.42 22.79
C LYS A 18 72.87 42.79 21.51
N ARG A 19 72.01 42.06 20.77
CA ARG A 19 72.14 41.81 19.32
C ARG A 19 70.80 41.98 18.59
N MET A 20 70.90 42.61 17.42
CA MET A 20 69.90 42.79 16.36
C MET A 20 69.53 41.48 15.64
N PHE A 21 68.41 41.55 14.89
CA PHE A 21 67.88 40.70 13.80
C PHE A 21 66.66 39.80 14.11
N PRO A 22 65.77 39.54 13.12
CA PRO A 22 64.36 39.96 13.18
C PRO A 22 63.35 38.85 12.87
N ALA A 23 62.06 39.19 12.94
CA ALA A 23 60.99 38.74 12.06
C ALA A 23 60.93 37.23 11.69
N ALA A 24 60.53 36.39 12.65
CA ALA A 24 59.96 35.07 12.36
C ALA A 24 59.19 34.52 13.58
N LEU A 25 58.19 35.25 14.10
CA LEU A 25 57.30 34.69 15.13
C LEU A 25 55.98 35.47 15.28
N LEU A 26 55.23 35.66 14.18
CA LEU A 26 53.92 36.32 14.23
C LEU A 26 52.82 35.63 13.43
N THR A 27 52.96 34.33 13.18
CA THR A 27 51.93 33.47 12.59
C THR A 27 51.91 32.09 13.27
N LEU A 28 51.78 32.06 14.59
CA LEU A 28 51.45 30.83 15.32
C LEU A 28 50.74 31.09 16.67
N LEU A 29 49.78 32.03 16.69
CA LEU A 29 48.99 32.30 17.90
C LEU A 29 47.59 32.86 17.59
N CYS A 30 46.90 32.27 16.59
CA CYS A 30 45.49 32.56 16.29
C CYS A 30 44.69 31.33 15.82
N LEU A 31 45.15 30.10 16.07
CA LEU A 31 44.51 28.87 15.55
C LEU A 31 44.21 27.81 16.62
N ILE A 32 43.99 28.22 17.87
CA ILE A 32 43.46 27.35 18.95
C ILE A 32 42.30 28.02 19.71
N ALA A 33 41.54 28.88 19.05
CA ALA A 33 40.20 29.22 19.49
C ALA A 33 39.23 28.42 18.64
N GLY A 34 39.09 27.12 18.94
CA GLY A 34 37.91 26.39 18.53
C GLY A 34 36.68 27.11 19.11
N PRO A 35 35.50 27.05 18.47
CA PRO A 35 34.31 27.64 19.05
C PRO A 35 34.16 27.09 20.47
N LEU A 36 34.12 27.98 21.47
CA LEU A 36 33.60 27.60 22.78
C LEU A 36 32.18 27.13 22.53
N GLN A 37 32.00 25.80 22.47
CA GLN A 37 30.72 25.20 22.81
C GLN A 37 30.46 25.68 24.23
N ALA A 38 29.52 26.62 24.37
CA ALA A 38 28.93 26.88 25.67
C ALA A 38 28.39 25.54 26.14
N GLU A 39 29.02 24.93 27.14
CA GLU A 39 28.41 23.84 27.89
C GLU A 39 27.12 24.41 28.47
N THR A 40 26.00 24.09 27.84
CA THR A 40 24.68 24.29 28.44
C THR A 40 24.74 23.70 29.83
N PRO A 41 24.33 24.44 30.89
CA PRO A 41 24.29 23.89 32.24
C PRO A 41 23.59 22.54 32.20
N PRO A 42 24.10 21.49 32.89
CA PRO A 42 23.44 20.20 32.89
C PRO A 42 21.98 20.42 33.32
N GLY A 43 21.06 20.12 32.40
CA GLY A 43 19.64 20.23 32.63
C GLY A 43 19.26 19.37 33.84
N LYS A 44 18.20 19.75 34.55
CA LYS A 44 17.64 18.92 35.62
C LYS A 44 17.36 17.52 35.09
N THR A 45 17.95 16.49 35.69
CA THR A 45 17.60 15.09 35.43
C THR A 45 16.14 14.84 35.86
N LEU A 46 15.27 14.55 34.91
CA LEU A 46 13.85 14.33 35.14
C LEU A 46 13.60 12.96 35.77
N ILE A 47 12.63 12.89 36.68
CA ILE A 47 12.13 11.62 37.22
C ILE A 47 10.90 11.21 36.42
N VAL A 48 10.99 10.08 35.71
CA VAL A 48 9.98 9.62 34.76
C VAL A 48 9.31 8.37 35.29
N GLY A 49 8.02 8.46 35.63
CA GLY A 49 7.27 7.35 36.18
C GLY A 49 6.78 6.39 35.10
N SER A 50 7.15 5.11 35.20
CA SER A 50 6.70 4.03 34.31
C SER A 50 5.97 2.95 35.11
N GLU A 51 4.80 2.52 34.64
CA GLU A 51 4.01 1.48 35.29
C GLU A 51 4.75 0.14 35.26
N GLN A 52 4.64 -0.61 36.37
CA GLN A 52 5.25 -1.93 36.50
C GLN A 52 4.56 -2.99 35.62
N ASP A 53 3.23 -2.94 35.51
CA ASP A 53 2.41 -3.94 34.83
C ASP A 53 1.26 -3.30 34.05
N TYR A 54 1.52 -2.92 32.80
CA TYR A 54 0.51 -2.43 31.86
C TYR A 54 0.88 -2.74 30.40
N PRO A 55 1.03 -4.03 30.04
CA PRO A 55 1.48 -4.42 28.70
C PRO A 55 0.43 -4.06 27.62
N PRO A 56 0.84 -3.66 26.40
CA PRO A 56 2.20 -3.54 25.89
C PRO A 56 2.83 -2.17 26.18
N PHE A 57 2.12 -1.28 26.86
CA PHE A 57 2.52 0.12 27.02
C PHE A 57 3.71 0.29 27.94
N ALA A 58 3.65 -0.31 29.12
CA ALA A 58 4.69 -0.24 30.13
C ALA A 58 4.78 -1.58 30.88
N LEU A 59 5.99 -2.09 31.02
CA LEU A 59 6.27 -3.33 31.72
C LEU A 59 7.69 -3.30 32.29
N GLY A 60 7.93 -4.11 33.31
CA GLY A 60 9.24 -4.25 33.95
C GLY A 60 9.10 -4.15 35.46
N ALA A 61 9.90 -4.93 36.20
CA ALA A 61 9.85 -4.93 37.66
C ALA A 61 10.73 -3.84 38.29
N THR A 62 11.71 -3.32 37.53
CA THR A 62 12.74 -2.40 37.98
C THR A 62 13.04 -1.35 36.91
N ASP A 63 13.74 -0.28 37.30
CA ASP A 63 14.13 0.80 36.40
C ASP A 63 14.98 0.30 35.21
N GLU A 64 15.81 -0.74 35.41
CA GLU A 64 16.64 -1.36 34.38
C GLU A 64 15.84 -2.24 33.41
N THR A 65 14.74 -2.81 33.89
CA THR A 65 13.88 -3.71 33.11
C THR A 65 12.69 -2.99 32.46
N ALA A 66 12.57 -1.68 32.66
CA ALA A 66 11.52 -0.86 32.10
C ALA A 66 11.53 -0.90 30.55
N GLY A 67 10.43 -1.39 30.00
CA GLY A 67 10.19 -1.53 28.57
C GLY A 67 8.71 -1.33 28.22
N GLY A 68 8.37 -1.60 26.97
CA GLY A 68 7.03 -1.34 26.44
C GLY A 68 7.00 -0.14 25.51
N PHE A 69 5.89 -0.02 24.79
CA PHE A 69 5.70 1.02 23.78
C PHE A 69 5.91 2.44 24.35
N THR A 70 5.30 2.78 25.48
CA THR A 70 5.43 4.14 26.05
C THR A 70 6.81 4.43 26.60
N VAL A 71 7.52 3.41 27.10
CA VAL A 71 8.91 3.56 27.58
C VAL A 71 9.87 3.78 26.42
N GLU A 72 9.73 3.00 25.34
CA GLU A 72 10.53 3.16 24.13
C GLU A 72 10.22 4.48 23.41
N LEU A 73 8.95 4.88 23.36
CA LEU A 73 8.57 6.18 22.82
C LEU A 73 9.14 7.32 23.67
N TRP A 74 9.10 7.22 25.00
CA TRP A 74 9.73 8.20 25.88
C TRP A 74 11.25 8.30 25.64
N LYS A 75 11.93 7.15 25.51
CA LYS A 75 13.37 7.11 25.19
C LYS A 75 13.69 7.89 23.91
N ALA A 76 12.89 7.71 22.85
CA ALA A 76 13.04 8.45 21.60
C ALA A 76 12.77 9.96 21.78
N VAL A 77 11.66 10.32 22.43
CA VAL A 77 11.29 11.72 22.68
C VAL A 77 12.36 12.45 23.52
N ALA A 78 12.87 11.81 24.57
CA ALA A 78 13.90 12.39 25.41
C ALA A 78 15.22 12.60 24.63
N ALA A 79 15.58 11.68 23.74
CA ALA A 79 16.76 11.82 22.88
C ALA A 79 16.62 12.99 21.89
N GLU A 80 15.48 13.12 21.22
CA GLU A 80 15.20 14.21 20.27
C GLU A 80 15.19 15.59 20.97
N SER A 81 14.66 15.64 22.19
CA SER A 81 14.54 16.90 22.96
C SER A 81 15.73 17.20 23.87
N GLY A 82 16.79 16.37 23.85
CA GLY A 82 17.96 16.53 24.72
C GLY A 82 17.63 16.53 26.22
N LEU A 83 16.63 15.74 26.63
CA LEU A 83 16.19 15.64 28.02
C LEU A 83 16.95 14.53 28.75
N ASP A 84 17.60 14.89 29.85
CA ASP A 84 18.19 13.92 30.78
C ASP A 84 17.11 13.39 31.74
N TYR A 85 17.13 12.08 32.01
CA TYR A 85 16.11 11.45 32.85
C TYR A 85 16.58 10.16 33.50
N ARG A 86 15.87 9.78 34.57
CA ARG A 86 15.87 8.43 35.13
C ARG A 86 14.45 7.91 35.23
N ILE A 87 14.26 6.62 34.98
CA ILE A 87 12.96 5.97 35.10
C ILE A 87 12.72 5.64 36.59
N SER A 88 11.47 5.69 37.04
CA SER A 88 11.04 5.14 38.32
C SER A 88 9.86 4.20 38.07
N VAL A 89 10.06 2.91 38.33
CA VAL A 89 9.05 1.87 38.15
C VAL A 89 8.35 1.55 39.47
N LYS A 90 7.02 1.70 39.50
CA LYS A 90 6.16 1.37 40.66
C LYS A 90 4.76 0.94 40.21
N PRO A 91 3.93 0.36 41.10
CA PRO A 91 2.50 0.21 40.84
C PRO A 91 1.84 1.57 40.51
N PHE A 92 0.91 1.58 39.54
CA PHE A 92 0.35 2.82 39.00
C PHE A 92 -0.23 3.77 40.05
N HIS A 93 -0.98 3.23 41.04
CA HIS A 93 -1.57 4.04 42.10
C HIS A 93 -0.51 4.80 42.93
N GLN A 94 0.68 4.22 43.10
CA GLN A 94 1.80 4.88 43.79
C GLN A 94 2.45 5.93 42.88
N LEU A 95 2.66 5.63 41.59
CA LEU A 95 3.17 6.62 40.63
C LEU A 95 2.28 7.84 40.51
N LEU A 96 0.96 7.63 40.46
CA LEU A 96 0.00 8.71 40.37
C LEU A 96 0.03 9.59 41.62
N GLN A 97 0.21 8.99 42.79
CA GLN A 97 0.35 9.72 44.04
C GLN A 97 1.68 10.50 44.08
N ASP A 98 2.80 9.84 43.80
CA ASP A 98 4.12 10.46 43.73
C ASP A 98 4.17 11.62 42.72
N PHE A 99 3.46 11.50 41.60
CA PHE A 99 3.32 12.57 40.62
C PHE A 99 2.52 13.76 41.14
N LYS A 100 1.41 13.53 41.86
CA LYS A 100 0.64 14.60 42.51
C LYS A 100 1.47 15.31 43.59
N ASP A 101 2.32 14.56 44.29
CA ASP A 101 3.19 15.08 45.34
C ASP A 101 4.45 15.79 44.78
N GLY A 102 4.68 15.73 43.47
CA GLY A 102 5.82 16.37 42.80
C GLY A 102 7.12 15.57 42.83
N ASN A 103 7.07 14.30 43.22
CA ASN A 103 8.21 13.38 43.24
C ASN A 103 8.49 12.73 41.87
N ILE A 104 7.54 12.79 40.94
CA ILE A 104 7.67 12.40 39.53
C ILE A 104 7.47 13.65 38.67
N ASP A 105 8.41 13.94 37.77
CA ASP A 105 8.33 15.07 36.86
C ASP A 105 7.43 14.77 35.64
N VAL A 106 7.47 13.52 35.16
CA VAL A 106 6.73 13.07 33.97
C VAL A 106 6.09 11.71 34.20
N LEU A 107 4.79 11.58 33.92
CA LEU A 107 4.13 10.27 33.76
C LEU A 107 3.95 9.96 32.28
N ILE A 108 4.49 8.83 31.83
CA ILE A 108 4.53 8.49 30.39
C ILE A 108 3.30 7.72 29.90
N ASN A 109 2.37 7.36 30.79
CA ASN A 109 1.18 6.60 30.42
C ASN A 109 -0.07 7.04 31.18
N LEU A 110 -0.34 8.35 31.25
CA LEU A 110 -1.51 8.85 31.98
C LEU A 110 -2.72 9.04 31.05
N ALA A 111 -3.80 8.32 31.31
CA ALA A 111 -5.08 8.55 30.61
C ALA A 111 -5.65 9.94 30.94
N GLN A 112 -6.03 10.70 29.92
CA GLN A 112 -6.63 12.03 30.07
C GLN A 112 -8.04 11.96 30.71
N SER A 113 -8.32 12.87 31.64
CA SER A 113 -9.66 13.11 32.18
C SER A 113 -9.79 14.54 32.71
N ASP A 114 -11.02 15.04 32.82
CA ASP A 114 -11.28 16.38 33.38
C ASP A 114 -10.77 16.50 34.82
N GLU A 115 -10.90 15.43 35.60
CA GLU A 115 -10.35 15.36 36.95
C GLU A 115 -8.82 15.48 36.95
N ARG A 116 -8.13 14.74 36.08
CA ARG A 116 -6.66 14.71 36.05
C ARG A 116 -6.07 16.00 35.49
N ARG A 117 -6.81 16.72 34.62
CA ARG A 117 -6.45 18.07 34.13
C ARG A 117 -6.36 19.13 35.24
N ARG A 118 -6.87 18.84 36.43
CA ARG A 118 -6.76 19.72 37.61
C ARG A 118 -5.34 19.77 38.18
N PHE A 119 -4.56 18.69 38.02
CA PHE A 119 -3.19 18.60 38.56
C PHE A 119 -2.12 18.27 37.50
N ALA A 120 -2.52 17.93 36.28
CA ALA A 120 -1.62 17.59 35.19
C ALA A 120 -1.91 18.42 33.92
N ASP A 121 -0.87 18.72 33.16
CA ASP A 121 -0.97 19.10 31.76
C ASP A 121 -0.48 17.95 30.86
N PHE A 122 -1.14 17.78 29.72
CA PHE A 122 -0.99 16.59 28.86
C PHE A 122 -0.43 16.97 27.50
N THR A 123 0.41 16.11 26.95
CA THR A 123 0.76 16.15 25.53
C THR A 123 -0.45 15.80 24.66
N VAL A 124 -0.28 15.91 23.34
CA VAL A 124 -1.19 15.21 22.41
C VAL A 124 -1.23 13.70 22.76
N PRO A 125 -2.37 13.02 22.55
CA PRO A 125 -2.47 11.58 22.80
C PRO A 125 -1.40 10.79 22.03
N THR A 126 -0.70 9.91 22.74
CA THR A 126 0.26 8.97 22.15
C THR A 126 -0.44 7.73 21.63
N VAL A 127 -1.47 7.24 22.34
CA VAL A 127 -2.34 6.13 21.93
C VAL A 127 -3.76 6.35 22.42
N ILE A 128 -4.75 5.86 21.67
CA ILE A 128 -6.15 5.77 22.12
C ILE A 128 -6.49 4.30 22.26
N ALA A 129 -6.81 3.86 23.47
CA ALA A 129 -7.24 2.49 23.75
C ALA A 129 -8.71 2.46 24.16
N HIS A 130 -9.42 1.41 23.76
CA HIS A 130 -10.83 1.21 24.14
C HIS A 130 -10.93 0.24 25.31
N GLY A 131 -11.86 0.52 26.22
CA GLY A 131 -12.21 -0.40 27.30
C GLY A 131 -12.87 -1.67 26.79
N ALA A 132 -12.80 -2.73 27.59
CA ALA A 132 -13.51 -3.97 27.41
C ALA A 132 -13.97 -4.54 28.75
N ILE A 133 -14.97 -5.41 28.69
CA ILE A 133 -15.42 -6.24 29.80
C ILE A 133 -14.92 -7.65 29.52
N PHE A 134 -14.18 -8.22 30.46
CA PHE A 134 -13.69 -9.60 30.39
C PHE A 134 -14.48 -10.47 31.33
N VAL A 135 -14.86 -11.66 30.85
CA VAL A 135 -15.69 -12.63 31.56
C VAL A 135 -15.15 -14.04 31.35
N ARG A 136 -15.57 -15.00 32.17
CA ARG A 136 -15.32 -16.42 31.88
C ARG A 136 -16.19 -16.87 30.70
N LYS A 137 -15.68 -17.77 29.86
CA LYS A 137 -16.41 -18.33 28.70
C LYS A 137 -17.73 -19.02 29.06
N GLU A 138 -17.79 -19.61 30.25
CA GLU A 138 -19.00 -20.28 30.73
C GLU A 138 -20.06 -19.29 31.25
N GLU A 139 -19.69 -18.01 31.41
CA GLU A 139 -20.54 -16.95 31.95
C GLU A 139 -21.08 -16.08 30.81
N SER A 140 -22.04 -16.59 30.05
CA SER A 140 -22.67 -15.91 28.88
C SER A 140 -23.69 -14.81 29.25
N GLY A 141 -23.84 -14.49 30.54
CA GLY A 141 -24.91 -13.63 31.05
C GLY A 141 -24.65 -12.13 30.98
N ILE A 142 -23.44 -11.68 30.65
CA ILE A 142 -23.07 -10.26 30.60
C ILE A 142 -22.95 -9.85 29.14
N LEU A 143 -24.03 -9.31 28.57
CA LEU A 143 -24.12 -8.88 27.17
C LEU A 143 -24.21 -7.35 27.04
N SER A 144 -24.38 -6.66 28.15
CA SER A 144 -24.45 -5.21 28.25
C SER A 144 -23.89 -4.70 29.59
N GLU A 145 -23.59 -3.40 29.69
CA GLU A 145 -23.19 -2.80 30.98
C GLU A 145 -24.28 -2.91 32.05
N ALA A 146 -25.55 -3.03 31.67
CA ALA A 146 -26.65 -3.16 32.62
C ALA A 146 -26.59 -4.49 33.38
N ASP A 147 -26.07 -5.54 32.72
CA ASP A 147 -25.94 -6.89 33.30
C ASP A 147 -24.84 -6.98 34.37
N LEU A 148 -23.99 -5.94 34.46
CA LEU A 148 -23.00 -5.81 35.54
C LEU A 148 -23.65 -5.42 36.88
N ALA A 149 -24.92 -5.04 36.91
CA ALA A 149 -25.59 -4.67 38.16
C ALA A 149 -25.69 -5.86 39.13
N GLY A 150 -25.14 -5.68 40.33
CA GLY A 150 -25.09 -6.71 41.37
C GLY A 150 -23.95 -7.72 41.19
N LYS A 151 -23.11 -7.56 40.17
CA LYS A 151 -21.95 -8.43 39.89
C LYS A 151 -20.69 -7.87 40.55
N SER A 152 -19.75 -8.73 40.87
CA SER A 152 -18.42 -8.34 41.36
C SER A 152 -17.48 -8.03 40.19
N ILE A 153 -16.87 -6.85 40.25
CA ILE A 153 -16.17 -6.24 39.12
C ILE A 153 -14.72 -5.94 39.51
N ILE A 154 -13.78 -6.65 38.91
CA ILE A 154 -12.36 -6.40 39.09
C ILE A 154 -11.94 -5.16 38.28
N VAL A 155 -11.16 -4.27 38.92
CA VAL A 155 -10.57 -3.09 38.29
C VAL A 155 -9.15 -2.85 38.81
N LEU A 156 -8.29 -2.24 38.02
CA LEU A 156 -6.99 -1.78 38.50
C LEU A 156 -7.13 -0.52 39.35
N LYS A 157 -6.41 -0.45 40.46
CA LYS A 157 -6.42 0.73 41.34
C LYS A 157 -6.01 1.99 40.59
N ALA A 158 -6.82 3.05 40.73
CA ALA A 158 -6.68 4.35 40.08
C ALA A 158 -6.70 4.35 38.54
N ASP A 159 -6.93 3.21 37.87
CA ASP A 159 -7.05 3.17 36.42
C ASP A 159 -8.32 3.89 35.92
N LYS A 160 -8.34 4.27 34.64
CA LYS A 160 -9.52 4.90 34.03
C LYS A 160 -10.76 4.00 34.10
N ALA A 161 -10.61 2.68 34.02
CA ALA A 161 -11.72 1.74 34.21
C ALA A 161 -12.32 1.84 35.62
N HIS A 162 -11.47 2.06 36.64
CA HIS A 162 -11.92 2.30 38.01
C HIS A 162 -12.67 3.62 38.12
N ASP A 163 -12.10 4.73 37.62
CA ASP A 163 -12.78 6.04 37.60
C ASP A 163 -14.14 5.96 36.88
N TYR A 164 -14.19 5.21 35.77
CA TYR A 164 -15.41 4.97 35.01
C TYR A 164 -16.45 4.20 35.83
N ALA A 165 -16.07 3.10 36.45
CA ALA A 165 -16.97 2.30 37.28
C ALA A 165 -17.52 3.07 38.50
N LEU A 166 -16.70 3.95 39.10
CA LEU A 166 -17.15 4.87 40.15
C LEU A 166 -18.19 5.86 39.61
N SER A 167 -17.98 6.42 38.41
CA SER A 167 -18.94 7.34 37.79
C SER A 167 -20.30 6.69 37.48
N LYS A 168 -20.34 5.36 37.34
CA LYS A 168 -21.57 4.56 37.14
C LYS A 168 -22.28 4.17 38.44
N GLY A 169 -21.71 4.48 39.60
CA GLY A 169 -22.30 4.12 40.89
C GLY A 169 -21.99 2.67 41.32
N TRP A 170 -20.94 2.04 40.77
CA TRP A 170 -20.61 0.64 41.07
C TRP A 170 -19.68 0.45 42.26
N GLN A 171 -19.49 1.46 43.12
CA GLN A 171 -18.52 1.45 44.23
C GLN A 171 -18.53 0.16 45.06
N LYS A 172 -19.72 -0.35 45.40
CA LYS A 172 -19.90 -1.52 46.28
C LYS A 172 -19.56 -2.86 45.61
N GLN A 173 -19.40 -2.86 44.29
CA GLN A 173 -19.18 -4.04 43.46
C GLN A 173 -17.70 -4.19 43.07
N LEU A 174 -16.89 -3.16 43.29
CA LEU A 174 -15.51 -3.12 42.78
C LEU A 174 -14.57 -3.97 43.65
N VAL A 175 -13.71 -4.72 42.97
CA VAL A 175 -12.61 -5.48 43.52
C VAL A 175 -11.30 -4.88 42.99
N PRO A 176 -10.73 -3.89 43.71
CA PRO A 176 -9.54 -3.19 43.24
C PRO A 176 -8.27 -4.03 43.42
N VAL A 177 -7.59 -4.35 42.33
CA VAL A 177 -6.31 -5.10 42.30
C VAL A 177 -5.14 -4.22 41.86
N ASN A 178 -3.91 -4.69 42.09
CA ASN A 178 -2.71 -3.89 41.78
C ASN A 178 -2.18 -4.17 40.37
N THR A 179 -2.31 -5.40 39.88
CA THR A 179 -1.79 -5.83 38.57
C THR A 179 -2.89 -6.47 37.73
N SER A 180 -2.75 -6.40 36.42
CA SER A 180 -3.67 -7.04 35.48
C SER A 180 -3.66 -8.55 35.67
N ALA A 181 -2.48 -9.12 35.93
CA ALA A 181 -2.31 -10.55 36.16
C ALA A 181 -3.09 -11.05 37.38
N GLU A 182 -2.97 -10.36 38.53
CA GLU A 182 -3.75 -10.68 39.74
C GLU A 182 -5.26 -10.68 39.44
N GLY A 183 -5.73 -9.68 38.69
CA GLY A 183 -7.14 -9.58 38.30
C GLY A 183 -7.61 -10.76 37.45
N PHE A 184 -6.87 -11.11 36.40
CA PHE A 184 -7.25 -12.22 35.53
C PHE A 184 -7.16 -13.58 36.22
N GLU A 185 -6.20 -13.79 37.12
CA GLU A 185 -6.13 -15.01 37.94
C GLU A 185 -7.35 -15.17 38.84
N LEU A 186 -7.81 -14.08 39.49
CA LEU A 186 -9.03 -14.10 40.31
C LEU A 186 -10.30 -14.36 39.47
N LEU A 187 -10.38 -13.76 38.28
CA LEU A 187 -11.49 -13.96 37.35
C LEU A 187 -11.54 -15.42 36.84
N ALA A 188 -10.39 -15.95 36.45
CA ALA A 188 -10.24 -17.33 35.95
C ALA A 188 -10.53 -18.37 37.03
N ALA A 189 -10.22 -18.06 38.29
CA ALA A 189 -10.54 -18.90 39.45
C ALA A 189 -12.03 -18.90 39.84
N GLY A 190 -12.88 -18.14 39.15
CA GLY A 190 -14.32 -18.10 39.45
C GLY A 190 -14.68 -17.26 40.68
N ARG A 191 -13.76 -16.45 41.22
CA ARG A 191 -13.98 -15.69 42.46
C ARG A 191 -14.80 -14.42 42.26
N HIS A 192 -14.75 -13.85 41.05
CA HIS A 192 -15.45 -12.62 40.67
C HIS A 192 -16.09 -12.76 39.29
N ASP A 193 -17.02 -11.89 38.95
CA ASP A 193 -17.89 -12.06 37.77
C ASP A 193 -17.31 -11.46 36.49
N ALA A 194 -16.69 -10.29 36.59
CA ALA A 194 -16.16 -9.56 35.44
C ALA A 194 -14.90 -8.76 35.78
N MET A 195 -14.13 -8.39 34.76
CA MET A 195 -13.04 -7.43 34.87
C MET A 195 -13.21 -6.31 33.84
N LEU A 196 -13.08 -5.06 34.26
CA LEU A 196 -13.02 -3.91 33.35
C LEU A 196 -11.57 -3.47 33.18
N LEU A 197 -11.11 -3.42 31.93
CA LEU A 197 -9.75 -3.02 31.57
C LEU A 197 -9.71 -2.52 30.12
N SER A 198 -8.62 -1.86 29.71
CA SER A 198 -8.31 -1.68 28.28
C SER A 198 -8.33 -3.03 27.55
N LYS A 199 -9.00 -3.10 26.39
CA LYS A 199 -9.13 -4.30 25.57
C LYS A 199 -7.76 -4.89 25.23
N LEU A 200 -6.84 -4.03 24.77
CA LEU A 200 -5.53 -4.47 24.34
C LEU A 200 -4.70 -5.02 25.51
N VAL A 201 -4.70 -4.31 26.64
CA VAL A 201 -3.97 -4.75 27.84
C VAL A 201 -4.51 -6.10 28.29
N GLY A 202 -5.83 -6.26 28.36
CA GLY A 202 -6.42 -7.52 28.77
C GLY A 202 -6.13 -8.67 27.81
N LEU A 203 -6.21 -8.47 26.49
CA LEU A 203 -5.85 -9.50 25.52
C LEU A 203 -4.39 -9.93 25.66
N GLN A 204 -3.47 -8.99 25.87
CA GLN A 204 -2.06 -9.32 26.04
C GLN A 204 -1.78 -10.04 27.36
N THR A 205 -2.37 -9.60 28.47
CA THR A 205 -2.22 -10.30 29.75
C THR A 205 -2.78 -11.72 29.67
N LEU A 206 -3.92 -11.93 28.99
CA LEU A 206 -4.48 -13.26 28.76
C LEU A 206 -3.56 -14.16 27.92
N ASP A 207 -2.93 -13.62 26.88
CA ASP A 207 -1.94 -14.37 26.11
C ASP A 207 -0.71 -14.71 26.95
N GLN A 208 -0.21 -13.79 27.77
CA GLN A 208 0.95 -14.03 28.64
C GLN A 208 0.67 -15.10 29.70
N LEU A 209 -0.49 -15.03 30.35
CA LEU A 209 -0.89 -15.96 31.42
C LEU A 209 -1.41 -17.29 30.89
N LYS A 210 -1.70 -17.40 29.58
CA LYS A 210 -2.28 -18.60 28.96
C LYS A 210 -3.56 -19.04 29.67
N LEU A 211 -4.51 -18.10 29.83
CA LEU A 211 -5.83 -18.32 30.45
C LEU A 211 -6.93 -18.46 29.38
N PRO A 212 -7.15 -19.66 28.79
CA PRO A 212 -8.09 -19.84 27.68
C PRO A 212 -9.56 -19.82 28.10
N ASN A 213 -9.85 -19.82 29.41
CA ASN A 213 -11.20 -19.82 29.96
C ASN A 213 -11.80 -18.42 30.14
N ILE A 214 -11.03 -17.37 29.83
CA ILE A 214 -11.50 -15.98 29.81
C ILE A 214 -11.68 -15.51 28.37
N GLU A 215 -12.68 -14.68 28.13
CA GLU A 215 -12.92 -14.01 26.86
C GLU A 215 -13.36 -12.56 27.04
N VAL A 216 -13.35 -11.82 25.94
CA VAL A 216 -13.92 -10.47 25.87
C VAL A 216 -15.42 -10.62 25.65
N SER A 217 -16.23 -10.03 26.53
CA SER A 217 -17.68 -9.96 26.36
C SER A 217 -18.02 -9.09 25.14
N ASP A 218 -19.09 -9.44 24.42
CA ASP A 218 -19.66 -8.63 23.34
C ASP A 218 -20.21 -7.27 23.84
N ALA A 219 -20.34 -7.10 25.16
CA ALA A 219 -20.75 -5.85 25.77
C ALA A 219 -19.73 -4.73 25.47
N LYS A 220 -20.22 -3.64 24.87
CA LYS A 220 -19.41 -2.45 24.65
C LYS A 220 -19.17 -1.72 25.97
N ALA A 221 -17.93 -1.68 26.43
CA ALA A 221 -17.55 -0.82 27.54
C ALA A 221 -17.58 0.64 27.09
N GLY A 222 -18.32 1.49 27.82
CA GLY A 222 -18.55 2.89 27.47
C GLY A 222 -17.40 3.83 27.80
N PHE A 223 -16.15 3.35 27.85
CA PHE A 223 -14.98 4.18 28.13
C PHE A 223 -13.84 3.96 27.13
N SER A 224 -13.09 5.03 26.89
CA SER A 224 -11.85 5.04 26.12
C SER A 224 -10.77 5.77 26.90
N GLN A 225 -9.53 5.35 26.72
CA GLN A 225 -8.35 5.93 27.34
C GLN A 225 -7.51 6.63 26.27
N LYS A 226 -7.42 7.95 26.37
CA LYS A 226 -6.46 8.74 25.60
C LYS A 226 -5.19 8.82 26.45
N PHE A 227 -4.23 7.94 26.19
CA PHE A 227 -2.96 7.93 26.88
C PHE A 227 -2.06 9.06 26.36
N SER A 228 -1.40 9.73 27.28
CA SER A 228 -0.50 10.85 27.01
C SER A 228 0.66 10.85 27.98
N PHE A 229 1.73 11.55 27.60
CA PHE A 229 2.70 12.01 28.57
C PHE A 229 2.09 13.18 29.34
N ALA A 230 2.35 13.21 30.63
CA ALA A 230 1.79 14.20 31.54
C ALA A 230 2.89 14.82 32.40
N VAL A 231 2.81 16.13 32.57
CA VAL A 231 3.66 16.93 33.46
C VAL A 231 2.80 17.64 34.49
N SER A 232 3.40 18.09 35.59
CA SER A 232 2.67 18.85 36.62
C SER A 232 2.02 20.10 36.01
N LYS A 233 0.82 20.44 36.51
CA LYS A 233 0.06 21.60 36.05
C LYS A 233 0.91 22.87 36.04
N GLY A 234 0.87 23.61 34.93
CA GLY A 234 1.58 24.87 34.75
C GLY A 234 3.03 24.73 34.26
N ASN A 235 3.56 23.51 34.10
CA ASN A 235 4.90 23.29 33.56
C ASN A 235 4.93 23.34 32.02
N ALA A 236 4.59 24.51 31.47
CA ALA A 236 4.44 24.72 30.03
C ALA A 236 5.75 24.50 29.25
N ASP A 237 6.89 24.86 29.85
CA ASP A 237 8.21 24.72 29.20
C ASP A 237 8.57 23.25 28.98
N LEU A 238 8.41 22.39 30.00
CA LEU A 238 8.66 20.97 29.86
C LEU A 238 7.66 20.32 28.89
N LEU A 239 6.39 20.71 28.97
CA LEU A 239 5.35 20.22 28.06
C LEU A 239 5.66 20.56 26.60
N ALA A 240 6.14 21.77 26.32
CA ALA A 240 6.50 22.21 24.98
C ALA A 240 7.65 21.38 24.42
N LYS A 241 8.72 21.16 25.20
CA LYS A 241 9.85 20.30 24.82
C LYS A 241 9.41 18.87 24.50
N ILE A 242 8.57 18.28 25.36
CA ILE A 242 8.08 16.91 25.14
C ILE A 242 7.22 16.84 23.87
N ASN A 243 6.34 17.81 23.62
CA ASN A 243 5.54 17.84 22.39
C ASN A 243 6.40 18.02 21.12
N GLU A 244 7.47 18.81 21.20
CA GLU A 244 8.44 18.95 20.11
C GLU A 244 9.12 17.61 19.80
N GLY A 245 9.68 16.92 20.81
CA GLY A 245 10.29 15.61 20.62
C GLY A 245 9.30 14.55 20.12
N LEU A 246 8.03 14.62 20.54
CA LEU A 246 6.97 13.74 20.05
C LEU A 246 6.63 14.03 18.58
N ALA A 247 6.61 15.31 18.17
CA ALA A 247 6.40 15.69 16.78
C ALA A 247 7.56 15.21 15.89
N LEU A 248 8.81 15.37 16.34
CA LEU A 248 9.99 14.86 15.65
C LEU A 248 9.95 13.33 15.52
N SER A 249 9.67 12.62 16.61
CA SER A 249 9.55 11.15 16.62
C SER A 249 8.48 10.62 15.67
N LYS A 250 7.36 11.36 15.52
CA LYS A 250 6.30 11.03 14.55
C LYS A 250 6.73 11.30 13.11
N SER A 251 7.27 12.50 12.84
CA SER A 251 7.70 12.88 11.50
C SER A 251 8.88 12.06 10.96
N GLY A 252 9.75 11.57 11.84
CA GLY A 252 10.89 10.72 11.51
C GLY A 252 10.56 9.22 11.36
N GLY A 253 9.31 8.80 11.54
CA GLY A 253 8.88 7.39 11.41
C GLY A 253 9.27 6.47 12.58
N VAL A 254 9.92 7.01 13.63
CA VAL A 254 10.25 6.26 14.84
C VAL A 254 8.98 5.82 15.57
N TYR A 255 7.99 6.71 15.68
CA TYR A 255 6.69 6.38 16.27
C TYR A 255 6.03 5.21 15.53
N ASP A 256 5.97 5.26 14.20
CA ASP A 256 5.31 4.22 13.38
C ASP A 256 6.02 2.87 13.53
N SER A 257 7.35 2.88 13.58
CA SER A 257 8.16 1.67 13.78
C SER A 257 7.92 1.05 15.16
N LEU A 258 7.83 1.88 16.22
CA LEU A 258 7.48 1.42 17.55
C LEU A 258 6.03 0.92 17.60
N TYR A 259 5.11 1.62 16.93
CA TYR A 259 3.70 1.24 16.89
C TYR A 259 3.54 -0.13 16.26
N GLU A 260 4.14 -0.36 15.08
CA GLU A 260 4.10 -1.64 14.39
C GLU A 260 4.74 -2.76 15.23
N LYS A 261 5.89 -2.50 15.88
CA LYS A 261 6.57 -3.46 16.75
C LYS A 261 5.68 -3.95 17.90
N TRP A 262 4.93 -3.05 18.54
CA TRP A 262 4.18 -3.34 19.76
C TRP A 262 2.70 -3.67 19.52
N PHE A 263 2.09 -3.16 18.43
CA PHE A 263 0.66 -3.26 18.14
C PHE A 263 0.33 -3.93 16.81
N GLY A 264 1.28 -4.06 15.87
CA GLY A 264 1.02 -4.52 14.50
C GLY A 264 0.44 -5.93 14.38
N ILE A 265 0.59 -6.77 15.40
CA ILE A 265 0.01 -8.12 15.45
C ILE A 265 -1.49 -8.10 15.85
N TYR A 266 -1.95 -7.04 16.53
CA TYR A 266 -3.26 -6.97 17.17
C TYR A 266 -4.27 -6.09 16.44
N GLU A 267 -3.80 -5.19 15.58
CA GLU A 267 -4.67 -4.52 14.62
C GLU A 267 -4.78 -5.41 13.37
N GLU A 268 -5.85 -6.19 13.30
CA GLU A 268 -6.39 -6.53 11.98
C GLU A 268 -6.67 -5.19 11.30
N LYS A 269 -5.83 -4.80 10.33
CA LYS A 269 -6.11 -3.66 9.48
C LYS A 269 -7.39 -4.00 8.73
N GLU A 270 -8.54 -3.63 9.29
CA GLU A 270 -9.79 -3.57 8.54
C GLU A 270 -9.49 -2.69 7.33
N ALA A 271 -9.51 -3.28 6.14
CA ALA A 271 -9.12 -2.59 4.92
C ALA A 271 -9.91 -1.28 4.84
N SER A 272 -9.21 -0.15 4.86
CA SER A 272 -9.86 1.15 4.76
C SER A 272 -10.65 1.21 3.46
N LEU A 273 -11.74 1.98 3.43
CA LEU A 273 -12.50 2.22 2.20
C LEU A 273 -11.58 2.70 1.06
N SER A 274 -10.51 3.45 1.37
CA SER A 274 -9.48 3.84 0.41
C SER A 274 -8.77 2.64 -0.22
N ASP A 275 -8.41 1.64 0.59
CA ASP A 275 -7.62 0.48 0.17
C ASP A 275 -8.46 -0.45 -0.70
N ILE A 276 -9.73 -0.61 -0.34
CA ILE A 276 -10.72 -1.34 -1.15
C ILE A 276 -10.91 -0.66 -2.50
N ILE A 277 -11.09 0.67 -2.52
CA ILE A 277 -11.26 1.45 -3.76
C ILE A 277 -10.03 1.31 -4.66
N ILE A 278 -8.81 1.47 -4.12
CA ILE A 278 -7.57 1.32 -4.88
C ILE A 278 -7.48 -0.09 -5.47
N THR A 279 -7.81 -1.12 -4.69
CA THR A 279 -7.79 -2.52 -5.15
C THR A 279 -8.78 -2.74 -6.31
N ILE A 280 -9.99 -2.20 -6.20
CA ILE A 280 -11.00 -2.28 -7.27
C ILE A 280 -10.50 -1.58 -8.53
N ILE A 281 -9.90 -0.38 -8.41
CA ILE A 281 -9.35 0.35 -9.56
C ILE A 281 -8.25 -0.47 -10.25
N LEU A 282 -7.34 -1.09 -9.49
CA LEU A 282 -6.28 -1.92 -10.04
C LEU A 282 -6.84 -3.14 -10.79
N ILE A 283 -7.85 -3.81 -10.24
CA ILE A 283 -8.54 -4.93 -10.91
C ILE A 283 -9.18 -4.45 -12.22
N LEU A 284 -9.87 -3.30 -12.21
CA LEU A 284 -10.49 -2.74 -13.41
C LEU A 284 -9.46 -2.38 -14.49
N LEU A 285 -8.31 -1.82 -14.11
CA LEU A 285 -7.22 -1.53 -15.05
C LEU A 285 -6.66 -2.80 -15.69
N ILE A 286 -6.52 -3.89 -14.93
CA ILE A 286 -6.09 -5.18 -15.46
C ILE A 286 -7.13 -5.73 -16.45
N LEU A 287 -8.41 -5.67 -16.12
CA LEU A 287 -9.49 -6.14 -17.01
C LEU A 287 -9.55 -5.34 -18.31
N ILE A 288 -9.44 -4.01 -18.24
CA ILE A 288 -9.36 -3.14 -19.42
C ILE A 288 -8.11 -3.47 -20.25
N GLY A 289 -6.98 -3.74 -19.60
CA GLY A 289 -5.74 -4.15 -20.26
C GLY A 289 -5.90 -5.46 -21.04
N ILE A 290 -6.55 -6.47 -20.43
CA ILE A 290 -6.83 -7.76 -21.08
C ILE A 290 -7.77 -7.58 -22.26
N ASP A 291 -8.89 -6.87 -22.10
CA ASP A 291 -9.85 -6.65 -23.18
C ASP A 291 -9.21 -5.91 -24.36
N SER A 292 -8.51 -4.81 -24.07
CA SER A 292 -7.74 -4.03 -25.05
C SER A 292 -6.73 -4.91 -25.79
N PHE A 293 -5.96 -5.74 -25.08
CA PHE A 293 -5.02 -6.68 -25.69
C PHE A 293 -5.71 -7.67 -26.64
N THR A 294 -6.84 -8.25 -26.22
CA THR A 294 -7.60 -9.18 -27.09
C THR A 294 -8.19 -8.48 -28.32
N TYR A 295 -8.64 -7.23 -28.17
CA TYR A 295 -9.16 -6.41 -29.25
C TYR A 295 -8.07 -6.10 -30.28
N TYR A 296 -6.89 -5.65 -29.83
CA TYR A 296 -5.74 -5.40 -30.71
C TYR A 296 -5.30 -6.65 -31.46
N ARG A 297 -5.31 -7.82 -30.81
CA ARG A 297 -4.95 -9.09 -31.45
C ARG A 297 -5.93 -9.45 -32.58
N ARG A 298 -7.24 -9.39 -32.30
CA ARG A 298 -8.30 -9.62 -33.30
C ARG A 298 -8.21 -8.64 -34.47
N LEU A 299 -7.89 -7.38 -34.20
CA LEU A 299 -7.73 -6.35 -35.24
C LEU A 299 -6.53 -6.65 -36.14
N ARG A 300 -5.42 -7.13 -35.57
CA ARG A 300 -4.21 -7.48 -36.33
C ARG A 300 -4.46 -8.68 -37.24
N GLU A 301 -5.07 -9.74 -36.69
CA GLU A 301 -5.43 -10.95 -37.45
C GLU A 301 -6.35 -10.61 -38.64
N ARG A 302 -7.35 -9.73 -38.43
CA ARG A 302 -8.23 -9.26 -39.51
C ARG A 302 -7.48 -8.47 -40.58
N LYS A 303 -6.57 -7.58 -40.19
CA LYS A 303 -5.77 -6.79 -41.15
C LYS A 303 -4.85 -7.69 -41.99
N GLU A 304 -4.21 -8.68 -41.37
CA GLU A 304 -3.35 -9.63 -42.09
C GLU A 304 -4.16 -10.53 -43.03
N ALA A 305 -5.33 -11.00 -42.60
CA ALA A 305 -6.24 -11.77 -43.45
C ALA A 305 -6.73 -10.95 -44.66
N ALA A 306 -7.14 -9.69 -44.43
CA ALA A 306 -7.56 -8.79 -45.51
C ALA A 306 -6.43 -8.55 -46.52
N LYS A 307 -5.21 -8.29 -46.04
CA LYS A 307 -4.05 -8.10 -46.91
C LYS A 307 -3.72 -9.36 -47.74
N LYS A 308 -3.72 -10.54 -47.12
CA LYS A 308 -3.49 -11.80 -47.83
C LYS A 308 -4.54 -12.06 -48.92
N LEU A 309 -5.79 -11.70 -48.66
CA LEU A 309 -6.87 -11.83 -49.64
C LEU A 309 -6.66 -10.89 -50.82
N GLU A 310 -6.30 -9.63 -50.55
CA GLU A 310 -5.99 -8.64 -51.58
C GLU A 310 -4.79 -9.07 -52.43
N ASP A 311 -3.70 -9.53 -51.80
CA ASP A 311 -2.51 -10.04 -52.49
C ASP A 311 -2.85 -11.26 -53.38
N SER A 312 -3.67 -12.20 -52.89
CA SER A 312 -4.11 -13.36 -53.66
C SER A 312 -5.00 -12.96 -54.84
N HIS A 313 -5.91 -12.01 -54.65
CA HIS A 313 -6.80 -11.53 -55.72
C HIS A 313 -5.99 -10.84 -56.83
N ASN A 314 -5.04 -9.97 -56.45
CA ASN A 314 -4.16 -9.28 -57.40
C ASN A 314 -3.26 -10.25 -58.17
N LEU A 315 -2.75 -11.31 -57.51
CA LEU A 315 -1.97 -12.35 -58.16
C LEU A 315 -2.80 -13.10 -59.21
N LEU A 316 -4.01 -13.56 -58.84
CA LEU A 316 -4.90 -14.26 -59.78
C LEU A 316 -5.27 -13.38 -60.97
N LYS A 317 -5.60 -12.11 -60.73
CA LYS A 317 -5.87 -11.14 -61.79
C LYS A 317 -4.66 -10.99 -62.73
N THR A 318 -3.46 -10.85 -62.17
CA THR A 318 -2.22 -10.72 -62.95
C THR A 318 -1.95 -11.95 -63.81
N ILE A 319 -2.14 -13.17 -63.28
CA ILE A 319 -1.95 -14.42 -64.03
C ILE A 319 -2.97 -14.52 -65.19
N ILE A 320 -4.25 -14.24 -64.90
CA ILE A 320 -5.34 -14.28 -65.87
C ILE A 320 -5.11 -13.25 -66.99
N ASP A 321 -4.67 -12.04 -66.65
CA ASP A 321 -4.39 -10.96 -67.60
C ASP A 321 -3.09 -11.17 -68.40
N ALA A 322 -2.06 -11.80 -67.81
CA ALA A 322 -0.81 -12.10 -68.50
C ALA A 322 -0.91 -13.32 -69.45
N THR A 323 -1.95 -14.15 -69.31
CA THR A 323 -2.13 -15.33 -70.16
C THR A 323 -2.52 -14.89 -71.58
N PRO A 324 -1.84 -15.37 -72.65
CA PRO A 324 -2.13 -14.99 -74.03
C PRO A 324 -3.40 -15.67 -74.60
N MET A 325 -4.38 -15.96 -73.75
CA MET A 325 -5.66 -16.58 -74.10
C MET A 325 -6.79 -15.61 -73.77
N ARG A 326 -7.94 -15.77 -74.42
CA ARG A 326 -9.15 -15.02 -74.08
C ARG A 326 -9.91 -15.81 -73.03
N ILE A 327 -10.00 -15.28 -71.82
CA ILE A 327 -10.65 -15.96 -70.69
C ILE A 327 -11.88 -15.15 -70.29
N PHE A 328 -13.01 -15.82 -70.11
CA PHE A 328 -14.26 -15.24 -69.63
C PHE A 328 -15.01 -16.25 -68.76
N TRP A 329 -15.85 -15.76 -67.87
CA TRP A 329 -16.80 -16.58 -67.11
C TRP A 329 -18.14 -15.85 -67.03
N LYS A 330 -19.21 -16.63 -66.91
CA LYS A 330 -20.59 -16.15 -66.97
C LYS A 330 -21.44 -16.74 -65.83
N ASP A 331 -22.56 -16.09 -65.54
CA ASP A 331 -23.59 -16.63 -64.67
C ASP A 331 -24.48 -17.64 -65.43
N ARG A 332 -25.48 -18.18 -64.74
CA ARG A 332 -26.39 -19.19 -65.28
C ARG A 332 -27.33 -18.62 -66.35
N GLU A 333 -27.53 -17.31 -66.33
CA GLU A 333 -28.28 -16.53 -67.31
C GLU A 333 -27.43 -16.11 -68.53
N SER A 334 -26.20 -16.64 -68.64
CA SER A 334 -25.22 -16.35 -69.71
C SER A 334 -24.75 -14.89 -69.76
N ARG A 335 -24.82 -14.15 -68.65
CA ARG A 335 -24.23 -12.82 -68.50
C ARG A 335 -22.80 -12.91 -68.00
N TYR A 336 -21.92 -12.04 -68.49
CA TYR A 336 -20.51 -12.05 -68.09
C TYR A 336 -20.35 -11.64 -66.62
N LEU A 337 -19.70 -12.51 -65.85
CA LEU A 337 -19.26 -12.26 -64.48
C LEU A 337 -17.81 -11.75 -64.43
N GLY A 338 -17.10 -11.83 -65.55
CA GLY A 338 -15.80 -11.21 -65.75
C GLY A 338 -15.01 -11.88 -66.88
N CYS A 339 -13.88 -11.27 -67.21
CA CYS A 339 -12.98 -11.74 -68.25
C CYS A 339 -11.57 -11.20 -68.03
N ASN A 340 -10.62 -11.63 -68.85
CA ASN A 340 -9.30 -11.02 -68.90
C ASN A 340 -9.24 -9.86 -69.92
N THR A 341 -8.16 -9.08 -69.84
CA THR A 341 -7.97 -7.85 -70.62
C THR A 341 -8.02 -8.10 -72.13
N LEU A 342 -7.47 -9.22 -72.61
CA LEU A 342 -7.50 -9.56 -74.04
C LEU A 342 -8.92 -9.80 -74.55
N PHE A 343 -9.76 -10.50 -73.79
CA PHE A 343 -11.17 -10.69 -74.16
C PHE A 343 -11.94 -9.36 -74.11
N ALA A 344 -11.65 -8.50 -73.13
CA ALA A 344 -12.25 -7.17 -73.04
C ALA A 344 -11.94 -6.31 -74.27
N GLN A 345 -10.70 -6.32 -74.72
CA GLN A 345 -10.25 -5.61 -75.92
C GLN A 345 -10.96 -6.12 -77.18
N ASP A 346 -11.07 -7.44 -77.35
CA ASP A 346 -11.78 -8.05 -78.48
C ASP A 346 -13.28 -7.66 -78.48
N ALA A 347 -13.87 -7.44 -77.30
CA ALA A 347 -15.24 -6.97 -77.14
C ALA A 347 -15.43 -5.46 -77.36
N GLY A 348 -14.33 -4.70 -77.47
CA GLY A 348 -14.34 -3.24 -77.60
C GLY A 348 -14.49 -2.50 -76.27
N ALA A 349 -14.25 -3.17 -75.15
CA ALA A 349 -14.26 -2.57 -73.82
C ALA A 349 -12.88 -2.00 -73.44
N ALA A 350 -12.87 -0.94 -72.62
CA ALA A 350 -11.64 -0.35 -72.12
C ALA A 350 -11.08 -1.11 -70.91
N HIS A 351 -11.96 -1.65 -70.07
CA HIS A 351 -11.62 -2.46 -68.90
C HIS A 351 -12.50 -3.73 -68.84
N PRO A 352 -12.01 -4.88 -68.34
CA PRO A 352 -12.85 -6.08 -68.12
C PRO A 352 -14.14 -5.83 -67.35
N ASP A 353 -14.13 -4.90 -66.40
CA ASP A 353 -15.31 -4.56 -65.59
C ASP A 353 -16.45 -3.95 -66.42
N ASP A 354 -16.15 -3.37 -67.58
CA ASP A 354 -17.16 -2.82 -68.50
C ASP A 354 -18.06 -3.91 -69.10
N LEU A 355 -17.67 -5.19 -68.98
CA LEU A 355 -18.42 -6.33 -69.49
C LEU A 355 -19.32 -6.97 -68.44
N LEU A 356 -19.21 -6.59 -67.17
CA LEU A 356 -20.00 -7.19 -66.08
C LEU A 356 -21.51 -7.02 -66.32
N GLY A 357 -22.24 -8.13 -66.25
CA GLY A 357 -23.69 -8.20 -66.43
C GLY A 357 -24.18 -8.10 -67.89
N LYS A 358 -23.29 -7.83 -68.85
CA LYS A 358 -23.63 -7.84 -70.28
C LYS A 358 -23.83 -9.26 -70.79
N ASP A 359 -24.56 -9.42 -71.88
CA ASP A 359 -24.67 -10.66 -72.63
C ASP A 359 -24.08 -10.51 -74.05
N ASP A 360 -23.97 -11.61 -74.80
CA ASP A 360 -23.38 -11.60 -76.16
C ASP A 360 -24.11 -10.64 -77.12
N TYR A 361 -25.39 -10.31 -76.90
CA TYR A 361 -26.16 -9.42 -77.78
C TYR A 361 -25.68 -7.97 -77.69
N GLN A 362 -24.99 -7.63 -76.60
CA GLN A 362 -24.47 -6.30 -76.33
C GLN A 362 -23.00 -6.13 -76.77
N LEU A 363 -22.37 -7.17 -77.34
CA LEU A 363 -20.95 -7.18 -77.69
C LEU A 363 -20.69 -7.11 -79.21
N ALA A 364 -19.44 -6.91 -79.59
CA ALA A 364 -19.01 -6.74 -80.98
C ALA A 364 -19.45 -7.89 -81.90
N TRP A 365 -19.57 -9.11 -81.37
CA TRP A 365 -20.00 -10.31 -82.09
C TRP A 365 -21.49 -10.64 -81.94
N LYS A 366 -22.35 -9.65 -81.65
CA LYS A 366 -23.82 -9.82 -81.48
C LYS A 366 -24.50 -10.65 -82.58
N ALA A 367 -23.96 -10.68 -83.80
CA ALA A 367 -24.44 -11.52 -84.90
C ALA A 367 -24.42 -13.03 -84.58
N HIS A 368 -23.58 -13.46 -83.63
CA HIS A 368 -23.45 -14.84 -83.16
C HIS A 368 -24.08 -15.06 -81.78
N ALA A 369 -24.68 -14.03 -81.16
CA ALA A 369 -25.15 -14.08 -79.78
C ALA A 369 -26.17 -15.19 -79.51
N ALA A 370 -27.15 -15.40 -80.40
CA ALA A 370 -28.15 -16.46 -80.24
C ALA A 370 -27.54 -17.86 -80.22
N ARG A 371 -26.50 -18.10 -81.05
CA ARG A 371 -25.76 -19.36 -81.07
C ARG A 371 -24.94 -19.54 -79.80
N ASN A 372 -24.21 -18.49 -79.39
CA ASN A 372 -23.39 -18.52 -78.19
C ASN A 372 -24.24 -18.77 -76.93
N HIS A 373 -25.42 -18.13 -76.86
CA HIS A 373 -26.37 -18.31 -75.76
C HIS A 373 -26.95 -19.73 -75.74
N ALA A 374 -27.37 -20.27 -76.89
CA ALA A 374 -27.84 -21.65 -76.96
C ALA A 374 -26.76 -22.65 -76.55
N ASP A 375 -25.52 -22.45 -77.02
CA ASP A 375 -24.36 -23.26 -76.62
C ASP A 375 -24.10 -23.17 -75.11
N ASP A 376 -24.14 -21.98 -74.52
CA ASP A 376 -23.94 -21.78 -73.08
C ASP A 376 -25.03 -22.50 -72.27
N GLN A 377 -26.31 -22.37 -72.67
CA GLN A 377 -27.44 -23.02 -72.00
C GLN A 377 -27.39 -24.55 -72.14
N GLU A 378 -26.96 -25.09 -73.28
CA GLU A 378 -26.78 -26.54 -73.45
C GLU A 378 -25.67 -27.07 -72.55
N ILE A 379 -24.53 -26.36 -72.45
CA ILE A 379 -23.42 -26.74 -71.57
C ILE A 379 -23.85 -26.74 -70.11
N ILE A 380 -24.55 -25.68 -69.68
CA ILE A 380 -25.07 -25.55 -68.30
C ILE A 380 -26.10 -26.66 -68.00
N ALA A 381 -27.05 -26.90 -68.90
CA ALA A 381 -28.11 -27.89 -68.69
C ALA A 381 -27.58 -29.33 -68.70
N SER A 382 -26.62 -29.62 -69.57
CA SER A 382 -26.04 -30.97 -69.70
C SER A 382 -24.94 -31.26 -68.68
N GLY A 383 -24.31 -30.23 -68.11
CA GLY A 383 -23.11 -30.36 -67.28
C GLY A 383 -21.91 -30.93 -68.03
N LYS A 384 -21.92 -30.93 -69.37
CA LYS A 384 -20.84 -31.48 -70.20
C LYS A 384 -20.07 -30.34 -70.87
N ALA A 385 -18.75 -30.34 -70.67
CA ALA A 385 -17.86 -29.38 -71.31
C ALA A 385 -17.85 -29.53 -72.83
N LYS A 386 -17.81 -28.41 -73.54
CA LYS A 386 -17.62 -28.33 -74.99
C LYS A 386 -16.21 -27.80 -75.26
N ILE A 387 -15.29 -28.70 -75.58
CA ILE A 387 -13.84 -28.42 -75.60
C ILE A 387 -13.32 -28.35 -77.04
N SER A 388 -12.41 -27.40 -77.31
CA SER A 388 -11.61 -27.28 -78.54
C SER A 388 -12.41 -27.32 -79.84
N TYR A 389 -13.58 -26.67 -79.87
CA TYR A 389 -14.37 -26.54 -81.09
C TYR A 389 -14.06 -25.20 -81.78
N ASP A 390 -14.08 -25.20 -83.11
CA ASP A 390 -13.83 -24.01 -83.91
C ASP A 390 -15.17 -23.30 -84.20
N ALA A 391 -15.26 -22.01 -83.86
CA ALA A 391 -16.44 -21.19 -84.07
C ALA A 391 -16.08 -19.89 -84.80
N PRO A 392 -16.89 -19.45 -85.78
CA PRO A 392 -16.68 -18.16 -86.41
C PRO A 392 -17.13 -17.04 -85.48
N GLN A 393 -16.32 -15.98 -85.42
CA GLN A 393 -16.57 -14.77 -84.65
C GLN A 393 -16.34 -13.53 -85.51
N THR A 394 -17.13 -12.49 -85.25
CA THR A 394 -16.97 -11.19 -85.91
C THR A 394 -16.09 -10.29 -85.04
N ALA A 395 -14.94 -9.87 -85.57
CA ALA A 395 -14.06 -8.90 -84.93
C ALA A 395 -14.64 -7.47 -85.00
N LEU A 396 -14.10 -6.55 -84.19
CA LEU A 396 -14.54 -5.15 -84.14
C LEU A 396 -14.47 -4.42 -85.49
N ASP A 397 -13.52 -4.79 -86.35
CA ASP A 397 -13.34 -4.24 -87.70
C ASP A 397 -14.25 -4.89 -88.76
N GLY A 398 -15.16 -5.77 -88.33
CA GLY A 398 -16.10 -6.49 -89.20
C GLY A 398 -15.50 -7.73 -89.86
N ARG A 399 -14.22 -8.06 -89.65
CA ARG A 399 -13.59 -9.27 -90.21
C ARG A 399 -14.15 -10.52 -89.53
N GLN A 400 -14.41 -11.56 -90.32
CA GLN A 400 -14.69 -12.90 -89.80
C GLN A 400 -13.38 -13.58 -89.39
N THR A 401 -13.32 -14.04 -88.16
CA THR A 401 -12.21 -14.84 -87.63
C THR A 401 -12.74 -16.18 -87.11
N TRP A 402 -11.88 -17.19 -87.07
CA TRP A 402 -12.21 -18.48 -86.45
C TRP A 402 -11.49 -18.58 -85.12
N LEU A 403 -12.24 -18.84 -84.05
CA LEU A 403 -11.69 -19.04 -82.72
C LEU A 403 -11.84 -20.51 -82.32
N ARG A 404 -10.76 -21.09 -81.80
CA ARG A 404 -10.81 -22.35 -81.08
C ARG A 404 -11.22 -22.08 -79.64
N THR A 405 -12.41 -22.55 -79.27
CA THR A 405 -13.04 -22.24 -77.98
C THR A 405 -13.22 -23.51 -77.16
N SER A 406 -12.99 -23.38 -75.85
CA SER A 406 -13.34 -24.39 -74.86
C SER A 406 -14.22 -23.74 -73.80
N LYS A 407 -15.39 -24.32 -73.54
CA LYS A 407 -16.34 -23.89 -72.52
C LYS A 407 -16.61 -25.05 -71.56
N VAL A 408 -16.50 -24.77 -70.27
CA VAL A 408 -16.75 -25.73 -69.18
C VAL A 408 -17.94 -25.24 -68.36
N PRO A 409 -18.79 -26.16 -67.85
CA PRO A 409 -19.99 -25.82 -67.07
C PRO A 409 -19.66 -25.25 -65.68
#